data_AF-A0A2E4K9R2-F1
#
_entry.id   AF-A0A2E4K9R2-F1
#
_cell.length_a   1.000
_cell.length_b   1.000
_cell.length_c   1.000
_cell.angle_alpha   90.00
_cell.angle_beta   90.00
_cell.angle_gamma   90.00
#
_symmetry.space_group_name_H-M   'P 1'
#
loop_
_entity.id
_entity.type
_entity.pdbx_description
1 polymer ?
#
loop_
_entity_poly.entity_id
_entity_poly.type
_entity_poly.pdbx_seq_one_letter_code
_entity_poly.pdbx_strand_id
1 'polypeptide(L)'
;MTRSILIIFNITYYVDKSSQEKWYDWMISDFLPTWISEDKFVSVQICSVEIISDDCIYAIHHYCDSLVKLHSFIQDFENNMKSTHFNKFGDKIHYFATILKQINQLN
;
A
#
# COMPACT_ATOMS: atom_id res chain seq x y z
N MET A 1 -22.85 -21.16 2.51
CA MET A 1 -21.43 -20.75 2.62
C MET A 1 -21.40 -19.24 2.73
N THR A 2 -20.93 -18.70 3.85
CA THR A 2 -20.77 -17.25 4.02
C THR A 2 -19.62 -16.82 3.13
N ARG A 3 -19.88 -15.91 2.21
CA ARG A 3 -18.88 -15.36 1.31
C ARG A 3 -17.98 -14.45 2.17
N SER A 4 -16.74 -14.86 2.43
CA SER A 4 -15.79 -14.01 3.15
C SER A 4 -15.53 -12.77 2.30
N ILE A 5 -16.02 -11.62 2.74
CA ILE A 5 -15.76 -10.33 2.08
C ILE A 5 -14.38 -9.90 2.54
N LEU A 6 -13.42 -9.95 1.63
CA LEU A 6 -12.08 -9.41 1.88
C LEU A 6 -12.10 -7.91 1.54
N ILE A 7 -11.64 -7.08 2.47
CA ILE A 7 -11.45 -5.65 2.26
C ILE A 7 -9.98 -5.44 1.93
N ILE A 8 -9.70 -4.65 0.91
CA ILE A 8 -8.34 -4.37 0.46
C ILE A 8 -8.12 -2.87 0.59
N PHE A 9 -7.17 -2.47 1.41
CA PHE A 9 -6.66 -1.11 1.38
C PHE A 9 -5.52 -1.05 0.38
N ASN A 10 -5.74 -0.36 -0.73
CA ASN A 10 -4.74 -0.20 -1.78
C ASN A 10 -4.09 1.17 -1.65
N ILE A 11 -2.77 1.20 -1.77
CA ILE A 11 -2.04 2.43 -2.00
C ILE A 11 -1.31 2.30 -3.32
N THR A 12 -1.57 3.25 -4.22
CA THR A 12 -0.87 3.33 -5.50
C THR A 12 0.18 4.43 -5.40
N TYR A 13 1.43 4.08 -5.71
CA TYR A 13 2.58 4.97 -5.69
C TYR A 13 3.06 5.23 -7.11
N TYR A 14 3.25 6.50 -7.43
CA TYR A 14 4.07 6.97 -8.54
C TYR A 14 5.44 7.30 -7.98
N VAL A 15 6.46 6.64 -8.51
CA VAL A 15 7.84 6.73 -8.03
C VAL A 15 8.69 7.29 -9.15
N ASP A 16 9.41 8.38 -8.88
CA ASP A 16 10.40 8.88 -9.82
C ASP A 16 11.45 7.79 -10.12
N LYS A 17 11.76 7.59 -11.41
CA LYS A 17 12.66 6.54 -11.88
C LYS A 17 14.05 6.60 -11.24
N SER A 18 14.54 7.80 -10.90
CA SER A 18 15.83 7.97 -10.20
C SER A 18 15.83 7.44 -8.76
N SER A 19 14.65 7.18 -8.18
CA SER A 19 14.48 6.74 -6.80
C SER A 19 13.84 5.36 -6.68
N GLN A 20 13.50 4.70 -7.79
CA GLN A 20 12.79 3.43 -7.82
C GLN A 20 13.45 2.35 -6.96
N GLU A 21 14.72 2.03 -7.22
CA GLU A 21 15.44 0.97 -6.51
C GLU A 21 15.53 1.26 -5.01
N LYS A 22 15.99 2.47 -4.65
CA LYS A 22 16.11 2.91 -3.25
C LYS A 22 14.77 2.94 -2.53
N TRP A 23 13.70 3.36 -3.21
CA TRP A 23 12.36 3.37 -2.66
C TRP A 23 11.88 1.95 -2.42
N TYR A 24 12.01 1.06 -3.41
CA TYR A 24 11.61 -0.34 -3.29
C TYR A 24 12.34 -1.04 -2.13
N ASP A 25 13.66 -0.91 -2.06
CA ASP A 25 14.45 -1.52 -0.98
C ASP A 25 14.02 -1.02 0.40
N TRP A 26 13.76 0.29 0.53
CA TRP A 26 13.27 0.86 1.79
C TRP A 26 11.85 0.40 2.12
N MET A 27 10.98 0.29 1.12
CA MET A 27 9.62 -0.22 1.29
C MET A 27 9.63 -1.63 1.89
N ILE A 28 10.46 -2.52 1.35
CA ILE A 28 10.58 -3.91 1.79
C ILE A 28 11.28 -4.04 3.15
N SER A 29 12.38 -3.32 3.35
CA SER A 29 13.25 -3.52 4.52
C SER A 29 12.80 -2.81 5.79
N ASP A 30 12.06 -1.70 5.68
CA ASP A 30 11.81 -0.80 6.81
C ASP A 30 10.35 -0.32 6.87
N PHE A 31 9.88 0.30 5.79
CA PHE A 31 8.58 0.98 5.81
C PHE A 31 7.42 0.01 5.97
N LEU A 32 7.25 -0.96 5.06
CA LEU A 32 6.13 -1.90 5.15
C LEU A 32 6.18 -2.76 6.41
N PRO A 33 7.33 -3.32 6.84
CA PRO A 33 7.42 -4.02 8.12
C PRO A 33 6.89 -3.24 9.31
N THR A 34 7.11 -1.91 9.36
CA THR A 34 6.61 -1.04 10.45
C THR A 34 5.08 -0.99 10.50
N TRP A 35 4.41 -1.17 9.37
CA TRP A 35 2.94 -1.12 9.26
C TRP A 35 2.30 -2.50 9.28
N ILE A 36 3.06 -3.54 8.92
CA ILE A 36 2.62 -4.94 8.88
C ILE A 36 2.87 -5.63 10.23
N SER A 37 3.71 -5.06 11.10
CA SER A 37 3.92 -5.57 12.45
C SER A 37 2.73 -5.24 13.34
N GLU A 38 1.68 -6.05 13.24
CA GLU A 38 0.57 -6.26 14.18
C GLU A 38 -0.52 -7.04 13.43
N ASP A 39 -1.42 -7.69 14.16
CA ASP A 39 -2.56 -8.50 13.70
C ASP A 39 -3.65 -7.68 12.92
N LYS A 40 -3.23 -6.57 12.29
CA LYS A 40 -4.01 -5.59 11.52
C LYS A 40 -4.28 -6.05 10.09
N PHE A 41 -3.38 -6.84 9.51
CA PHE A 41 -3.47 -7.30 8.11
C PHE A 41 -3.32 -8.82 8.00
N VAL A 42 -4.11 -9.40 7.11
CA VAL A 42 -4.02 -10.82 6.74
C VAL A 42 -2.77 -11.06 5.88
N SER A 43 -2.51 -10.16 4.94
CA SER A 43 -1.35 -10.19 4.06
C SER A 43 -1.14 -8.85 3.38
N VAL A 44 0.07 -8.66 2.85
CA VAL A 44 0.40 -7.53 1.95
C VAL A 44 0.96 -8.07 0.65
N GLN A 45 0.50 -7.50 -0.45
CA GLN A 45 0.98 -7.81 -1.80
C GLN A 45 1.43 -6.53 -2.48
N ILE A 46 2.57 -6.59 -3.15
CA ILE A 46 3.11 -5.51 -3.96
C ILE A 46 3.02 -5.94 -5.42
N CYS A 47 2.47 -5.06 -6.26
CA CYS A 47 2.35 -5.25 -7.69
C CYS A 47 3.04 -4.08 -8.40
N SER A 48 3.79 -4.38 -9.46
CA SER A 48 4.06 -3.38 -10.49
C SER A 48 2.78 -3.10 -11.26
N VAL A 49 2.49 -1.84 -11.53
CA VAL A 49 1.38 -1.42 -12.38
C VAL A 49 1.95 -1.07 -13.75
N GLU A 50 1.90 -2.05 -14.65
CA GLU A 50 2.35 -1.88 -16.03
C GLU A 50 1.34 -1.02 -16.80
N ILE A 51 1.80 0.12 -17.30
CA ILE A 51 1.04 1.00 -18.20
C ILE A 51 1.83 1.22 -19.50
N ILE A 52 1.25 1.92 -20.47
CA ILE A 52 1.87 2.14 -21.78
C ILE A 52 3.07 3.11 -21.71
N SER A 53 3.28 3.79 -20.57
CA SER A 53 4.44 4.65 -20.32
C SER A 53 5.52 3.95 -19.48
N ASP A 54 6.72 4.52 -19.47
CA ASP A 54 7.87 4.08 -18.65
C ASP A 54 7.79 4.53 -17.18
N ASP A 55 6.59 4.84 -16.68
CA ASP A 55 6.40 5.32 -15.31
C ASP A 55 6.54 4.19 -14.30
N CYS A 56 7.25 4.44 -13.19
CA CYS A 56 7.40 3.44 -12.13
C CYS A 56 6.21 3.53 -11.17
N ILE A 57 5.20 2.70 -11.39
CA ILE A 57 3.98 2.69 -10.61
C ILE A 57 3.87 1.37 -9.84
N TYR A 58 3.57 1.47 -8.56
CA TYR A 58 3.37 0.31 -7.69
C TYR A 58 2.00 0.37 -7.02
N ALA A 59 1.31 -0.76 -6.94
CA ALA A 59 0.12 -0.94 -6.14
C ALA A 59 0.44 -1.85 -4.95
N ILE A 60 0.13 -1.39 -3.75
CA ILE A 60 0.32 -2.16 -2.51
C ILE A 60 -1.04 -2.46 -1.92
N HIS A 61 -1.39 -3.74 -1.91
CA HIS A 61 -2.65 -4.25 -1.40
C HIS A 61 -2.46 -4.78 0.01
N HIS A 62 -3.11 -4.12 0.98
CA HIS A 62 -3.23 -4.58 2.35
C HIS A 62 -4.56 -5.29 2.54
N TYR A 63 -4.52 -6.61 2.70
CA TYR A 63 -5.71 -7.44 2.87
C TYR A 63 -6.15 -7.42 4.33
N CYS A 64 -7.40 -7.02 4.56
CA CYS A 64 -7.98 -6.78 5.88
C CYS A 64 -9.18 -7.70 6.14
N ASP A 65 -9.28 -8.22 7.35
CA ASP A 65 -10.42 -9.02 7.82
C ASP A 65 -11.48 -8.19 8.58
N SER A 66 -11.17 -6.93 8.90
CA SER A 66 -12.01 -6.06 9.73
C SER A 66 -11.96 -4.59 9.31
N LEU A 67 -13.14 -4.00 9.07
CA LEU A 67 -13.27 -2.55 8.82
C LEU A 67 -12.81 -1.72 10.02
N VAL A 68 -13.03 -2.19 11.25
CA VAL A 68 -12.65 -1.45 12.46
C VAL A 68 -11.12 -1.33 12.53
N LYS A 69 -10.40 -2.43 12.30
CA LYS A 69 -8.92 -2.43 12.25
C LYS A 69 -8.42 -1.53 11.12
N LEU A 70 -9.05 -1.61 9.94
CA LEU A 70 -8.69 -0.78 8.79
C LEU A 70 -8.87 0.71 9.07
N HIS A 71 -9.99 1.13 9.67
CA HIS A 71 -10.22 2.54 9.97
C HIS A 71 -9.20 3.09 10.96
N SER A 72 -8.85 2.32 12.00
CA SER A 72 -7.77 2.70 12.92
C SER A 72 -6.45 2.87 12.19
N PHE A 73 -6.11 1.93 11.30
CA PHE A 73 -4.88 2.00 10.52
C PHE A 73 -4.84 3.23 9.60
N ILE A 74 -5.92 3.53 8.88
CA ILE A 74 -5.98 4.67 7.97
C ILE A 74 -5.71 5.98 8.72
N GLN A 75 -6.29 6.14 9.90
CA GLN A 75 -6.06 7.33 10.72
C GLN A 75 -4.58 7.50 11.11
N ASP A 76 -3.92 6.42 11.55
CA ASP A 76 -2.50 6.45 11.90
C ASP A 76 -1.61 6.67 10.66
N PHE A 77 -1.98 6.03 9.55
CA PHE A 77 -1.29 6.10 8.27
C PHE A 77 -1.32 7.53 7.71
N GLU A 78 -2.49 8.16 7.62
CA GLU A 78 -2.62 9.53 7.08
C GLU A 78 -1.79 10.57 7.83
N ASN A 79 -1.67 10.42 9.17
CA ASN A 79 -0.91 11.34 10.01
C ASN A 79 0.61 11.26 9.81
N ASN A 80 1.14 10.07 9.52
CA ASN A 80 2.59 9.83 9.48
C ASN A 80 3.16 9.75 8.06
N MET A 81 2.32 9.45 7.07
CA MET A 81 2.79 9.04 5.76
C MET A 81 3.47 10.13 4.95
N LYS A 82 2.82 11.30 4.89
CA LYS A 82 3.29 12.40 4.05
C LYS A 82 4.66 12.89 4.50
N SER A 83 4.86 13.08 5.80
CA SER A 83 6.14 13.52 6.36
C SER A 83 7.22 12.45 6.19
N THR A 84 6.91 11.18 6.42
CA THR A 84 7.87 10.06 6.29
C THR A 84 8.42 9.95 4.87
N HIS A 85 7.54 9.97 3.86
CA HIS A 85 7.95 9.90 2.46
C HIS A 85 8.71 11.15 2.02
N PHE A 86 8.18 12.34 2.35
CA PHE A 86 8.81 13.60 1.98
C PHE A 86 10.21 13.76 2.60
N ASN A 87 10.40 13.39 3.87
CA ASN A 87 11.70 13.49 4.52
C ASN A 87 12.77 12.61 3.87
N LYS A 88 12.37 11.49 3.24
CA LYS A 88 13.30 10.52 2.66
C LYS A 88 13.52 10.69 1.16
N PHE A 89 12.50 11.13 0.43
CA PHE A 89 12.49 11.19 -1.03
C PHE A 89 12.09 12.56 -1.60
N GLY A 90 11.71 13.53 -0.77
CA GLY A 90 11.19 14.83 -1.22
C GLY A 90 9.90 14.67 -2.03
N ASP A 91 9.81 15.41 -3.14
CA ASP A 91 8.67 15.38 -4.05
C ASP A 91 8.71 14.23 -5.08
N LYS A 92 9.62 13.26 -4.92
CA LYS A 92 9.81 12.18 -5.89
C LYS A 92 8.80 11.04 -5.80
N ILE A 93 8.00 11.02 -4.75
CA ILE A 93 7.00 9.97 -4.49
C ILE A 93 5.64 10.63 -4.35
N HIS A 94 4.71 10.25 -5.21
CA HIS A 94 3.31 10.63 -5.10
C HIS A 94 2.49 9.37 -4.86
N TYR A 95 1.43 9.46 -4.07
CA TYR A 95 0.58 8.31 -3.82
C TYR A 95 -0.87 8.72 -3.59
N PHE A 96 -1.76 7.77 -3.79
CA PHE A 96 -3.15 7.88 -3.38
C PHE A 96 -3.64 6.52 -2.85
N ALA A 97 -4.62 6.55 -1.96
CA ALA A 97 -5.17 5.36 -1.35
C ALA A 97 -6.62 5.13 -1.75
N THR A 98 -7.02 3.87 -1.84
CA THR A 98 -8.39 3.43 -2.13
C THR A 98 -8.77 2.23 -1.26
N ILE A 99 -10.07 2.06 -1.04
CA ILE A 99 -10.62 0.86 -0.39
C ILE A 99 -11.35 0.04 -1.45
N LEU A 100 -10.88 -1.18 -1.70
CA LEU A 100 -11.55 -2.14 -2.55
C LEU A 100 -12.32 -3.14 -1.69
N LYS A 101 -13.50 -3.51 -2.18
CA LYS A 101 -14.28 -4.62 -1.65
C LYS A 101 -14.20 -5.77 -2.63
N GLN A 102 -13.60 -6.88 -2.21
CA GLN A 102 -13.58 -8.07 -3.06
C GLN A 102 -15.00 -8.61 -3.19
N ILE A 103 -15.48 -8.67 -4.44
CA ILE A 103 -16.80 -9.22 -4.75
C ILE A 103 -16.68 -10.73 -4.98
N ASN A 104 -15.86 -11.16 -5.94
CA ASN A 104 -15.61 -12.58 -6.24
C ASN A 104 -14.12 -12.83 -6.45
N GLN A 105 -13.70 -14.07 -6.26
CA GLN A 105 -12.48 -14.64 -6.84
C GLN A 105 -12.92 -15.92 -7.56
N LEU A 106 -12.59 -16.03 -8.84
CA LEU A 106 -12.88 -17.21 -9.65
C LEU A 106 -11.54 -17.90 -9.93
N ASN A 107 -11.55 -19.23 -9.89
CA ASN A 107 -10.38 -20.06 -10.17
C ASN A 107 -10.26 -20.35 -11.66
#